data_AF-A0A9W9HBR5-F1
#
_entry.id   AF-A0A9W9HBR5-F1
#
_cell.length_a   1.000
_cell.length_b   1.000
_cell.length_c   1.000
_cell.angle_alpha   90.00
_cell.angle_beta   90.00
_cell.angle_gamma   90.00
#
_symmetry.space_group_name_H-M   'P 1'
#
loop_
_entity.id
_entity.type
_entity.pdbx_description
1 polymer ?
#
loop_
_entity_poly.entity_id
_entity_poly.type
_entity_poly.pdbx_seq_one_letter_code
_entity_poly.pdbx_strand_id
1 'polypeptide(L)'
;MHTETATRTQVVALRAFTTKSSSEIANLTVSSVNRIYARAIERGFNPREDPIIHDRYVQDTPRPGRPTKQDTATQEIVISKVRSDRYEREKSCADLAGDLSKLGVNISAETVRRILKKNGFRKTTEAWVDTSDEESST
;
A
#
# COMPACT_ATOMS: atom_id res chain seq x y z
N MET A 1 7.07 -18.69 2.13
CA MET A 1 6.16 -19.63 2.79
C MET A 1 4.99 -18.83 3.34
N HIS A 2 3.79 -19.00 2.79
CA HIS A 2 2.58 -18.40 3.36
C HIS A 2 2.15 -19.30 4.51
N THR A 3 2.28 -18.79 5.74
CA THR A 3 1.83 -19.50 6.93
C THR A 3 0.42 -19.01 7.26
N GLU A 4 -0.53 -19.93 7.36
CA GLU A 4 -1.90 -19.58 7.71
C GLU A 4 -1.96 -18.86 9.06
N THR A 5 -2.97 -18.04 9.27
CA THR A 5 -3.17 -17.32 10.54
C THR A 5 -3.29 -18.33 11.68
N ALA A 6 -4.02 -19.43 11.47
CA ALA A 6 -4.16 -20.52 12.45
C ALA A 6 -2.81 -21.11 12.88
N THR A 7 -1.90 -21.38 11.95
CA THR A 7 -0.57 -21.90 12.27
C THR A 7 0.24 -20.92 13.11
N ARG A 8 0.17 -19.62 12.79
CA ARG A 8 0.85 -18.58 13.58
C ARG A 8 0.24 -18.46 14.98
N THR A 9 -1.08 -18.51 15.10
CA THR A 9 -1.78 -18.51 16.40
C THR A 9 -1.35 -19.70 17.25
N GLN A 10 -1.30 -20.89 16.64
CA GLN A 10 -0.84 -22.11 17.33
C GLN A 10 0.61 -21.96 17.82
N VAL A 11 1.50 -21.40 17.00
CA VAL A 11 2.90 -21.15 17.38
C VAL A 11 2.96 -20.19 18.58
N VAL A 12 2.23 -19.07 18.54
CA VAL A 12 2.22 -18.09 19.64
C VAL A 12 1.65 -18.72 20.91
N ALA A 13 0.55 -19.47 20.82
CA ALA A 13 -0.07 -20.15 21.95
C ALA A 13 0.87 -21.19 22.59
N LEU A 14 1.44 -22.09 21.77
CA LEU A 14 2.36 -23.12 22.26
C LEU A 14 3.60 -22.48 22.88
N ARG A 15 4.12 -21.41 22.29
CA ARG A 15 5.31 -20.72 22.81
C ARG A 15 5.07 -19.98 24.12
N ALA A 16 3.87 -19.40 24.29
CA ALA A 16 3.51 -18.63 25.47
C ALA A 16 3.14 -19.52 26.67
N PHE A 17 2.42 -20.62 26.42
CA PHE A 17 1.76 -21.40 27.48
C PHE A 17 2.36 -22.78 27.72
N THR A 18 3.37 -23.19 26.95
CA THR A 18 4.01 -24.50 27.13
C THR A 18 5.52 -24.39 27.29
N THR A 19 6.13 -25.45 27.85
CA THR A 19 7.59 -25.59 27.99
C THR A 19 8.27 -26.16 26.74
N LYS A 20 7.53 -26.32 25.63
CA LYS A 20 8.06 -26.91 24.39
C LYS A 20 9.17 -26.03 23.81
N SER A 21 10.23 -26.67 23.34
CA SER A 21 11.32 -26.00 22.66
C SER A 21 10.90 -25.51 21.27
N SER A 22 11.60 -24.51 20.69
CA SER A 22 11.27 -24.03 19.33
C SER A 22 11.28 -25.14 18.28
N SER A 23 12.11 -26.16 18.48
CA SER A 23 12.26 -27.31 17.59
C SER A 23 11.06 -28.26 17.62
N GLU A 24 10.28 -28.23 18.68
CA GLU A 24 9.10 -29.09 18.87
C GLU A 24 7.79 -28.37 18.53
N ILE A 25 7.84 -27.05 18.34
CA ILE A 25 6.67 -26.21 18.08
C ILE A 25 6.42 -26.14 16.57
N ALA A 26 5.48 -26.98 16.12
CA ALA A 26 5.03 -27.14 14.74
C ALA A 26 6.10 -27.68 13.77
N ASN A 27 5.67 -28.10 12.59
CA ASN A 27 6.56 -28.51 11.48
C ASN A 27 7.19 -27.28 10.80
N LEU A 28 7.80 -26.40 11.59
CA LEU A 28 8.42 -25.16 11.15
C LEU A 28 9.88 -25.12 11.60
N THR A 29 10.69 -24.34 10.89
CA THR A 29 12.06 -24.08 11.34
C THR A 29 12.05 -23.28 12.64
N VAL A 30 13.04 -23.52 13.50
CA VAL A 30 13.25 -22.76 14.75
C VAL A 30 13.26 -21.25 14.50
N SER A 31 13.87 -20.82 13.39
CA SER A 31 13.90 -19.42 12.97
C SER A 31 12.50 -18.85 12.67
N SER A 32 11.62 -19.64 12.05
CA SER A 32 10.24 -19.23 11.76
C SER A 32 9.42 -19.09 13.04
N VAL A 33 9.54 -20.07 13.95
CA VAL A 33 8.88 -20.03 15.28
C VAL A 33 9.30 -18.78 16.05
N ASN A 34 10.61 -18.53 16.16
CA ASN A 34 11.13 -17.38 16.88
C ASN A 34 10.68 -16.05 16.24
N ARG A 35 10.67 -15.97 14.90
CA ARG A 35 10.22 -14.78 14.18
C ARG A 35 8.73 -14.50 14.37
N ILE A 36 7.89 -15.53 14.36
CA ILE A 36 6.44 -15.38 14.59
C ILE A 36 6.21 -14.85 16.00
N TYR A 37 6.88 -15.45 17.00
CA TYR A 37 6.72 -15.04 18.40
C TYR A 37 7.26 -13.63 18.66
N ALA A 38 8.43 -13.28 18.12
CA ALA A 38 9.00 -11.95 18.24
C ALA A 38 8.06 -10.87 17.67
N ARG A 39 7.47 -11.13 16.48
CA ARG A 39 6.48 -10.22 15.88
C ARG A 39 5.22 -10.04 16.73
N ALA A 40 4.76 -11.09 17.41
CA ALA A 40 3.62 -10.97 18.32
C ALA A 40 3.97 -10.02 19.48
N ILE A 41 5.17 -10.16 20.07
CA ILE A 41 5.67 -9.27 21.14
C ILE A 41 5.83 -7.82 20.63
N GLU A 42 6.41 -7.62 19.44
CA GLU A 42 6.55 -6.29 18.81
C GLU A 42 5.19 -5.59 18.63
N ARG A 43 4.12 -6.36 18.49
CA ARG A 43 2.73 -5.87 18.37
C ARG A 43 2.01 -5.73 19.71
N GLY A 44 2.72 -5.91 20.82
CA GLY A 44 2.19 -5.73 22.17
C GLY A 44 1.57 -6.98 22.80
N PHE A 45 1.79 -8.19 22.25
CA PHE A 45 1.35 -9.41 22.91
C PHE A 45 2.13 -9.64 24.21
N ASN A 46 1.41 -9.72 25.33
CA ASN A 46 1.97 -10.04 26.63
C ASN A 46 1.17 -11.16 27.32
N PRO A 47 1.68 -12.42 27.31
CA PRO A 47 0.93 -13.56 27.82
C PRO A 47 0.71 -13.55 29.34
N ARG A 48 1.41 -12.68 30.09
CA ARG A 48 1.24 -12.55 31.55
C ARG A 48 0.12 -11.59 31.93
N GLU A 49 -0.11 -10.56 31.12
CA GLU A 49 -1.13 -9.54 31.37
C GLU A 49 -2.43 -9.85 30.63
N ASP A 50 -2.32 -10.28 29.38
CA ASP A 50 -3.44 -10.64 28.51
C ASP A 50 -3.12 -11.96 27.78
N PRO A 51 -3.65 -13.10 28.27
CA PRO A 51 -3.39 -14.39 27.66
C PRO A 51 -4.15 -14.58 26.33
N ILE A 52 -5.06 -13.68 25.95
CA ILE A 52 -5.87 -13.83 24.74
C ILE A 52 -5.05 -13.44 23.51
N ILE A 53 -4.97 -14.36 22.54
CA ILE A 53 -4.30 -14.08 21.26
C ILE A 53 -5.32 -13.48 20.29
N HIS A 54 -5.24 -12.18 20.11
CA HIS A 54 -6.00 -11.47 19.09
C HIS A 54 -5.34 -11.56 17.70
N ASP A 55 -6.18 -11.50 16.67
CA ASP A 55 -5.77 -11.46 15.26
C ASP A 55 -4.69 -10.41 14.98
N ARG A 56 -4.76 -9.24 15.63
CA ARG A 56 -3.79 -8.15 15.47
C ARG A 56 -2.34 -8.57 15.72
N TYR A 57 -2.11 -9.56 16.60
CA TYR A 57 -0.76 -10.00 16.94
C TYR A 57 -0.18 -10.95 15.89
N VAL A 58 -1.04 -11.69 15.19
CA VAL A 58 -0.63 -12.76 14.28
C VAL A 58 -0.76 -12.39 12.80
N GLN A 59 -1.77 -11.60 12.40
CA GLN A 59 -2.06 -11.26 11.00
C GLN A 59 -0.85 -10.64 10.27
N ASP A 60 -0.62 -10.97 9.00
CA ASP A 60 0.54 -10.40 8.29
C ASP A 60 0.24 -8.95 7.91
N THR A 61 1.20 -8.06 8.17
CA THR A 61 1.10 -6.67 7.70
C THR A 61 1.16 -6.67 6.17
N PRO A 62 0.34 -5.86 5.47
CA PRO A 62 0.47 -5.67 4.04
C PRO A 62 1.93 -5.36 3.70
N ARG A 63 2.51 -6.11 2.78
CA ARG A 63 3.89 -5.87 2.38
C ARG A 63 3.94 -4.50 1.71
N PRO A 64 4.79 -3.57 2.16
CA PRO A 64 4.99 -2.34 1.41
C PRO A 64 5.48 -2.73 0.02
N GLY A 65 4.73 -2.32 -1.00
CA GLY A 65 5.15 -2.50 -2.38
C GLY A 65 6.40 -1.67 -2.68
N ARG A 66 6.90 -1.77 -3.91
CA ARG A 66 7.99 -0.90 -4.36
C ARG A 66 7.54 0.57 -4.22
N PRO A 67 8.32 1.44 -3.57
CA PRO A 67 8.02 2.88 -3.53
C PRO A 67 7.83 3.41 -4.95
N THR A 68 6.70 4.07 -5.20
CA THR A 68 6.40 4.66 -6.50
C THR A 68 6.58 6.18 -6.43
N LYS A 69 6.92 6.81 -7.56
CA LYS A 69 6.91 8.27 -7.73
C LYS A 69 5.48 8.87 -7.79
N GLN A 70 4.49 8.13 -7.27
CA GLN A 70 3.08 8.49 -7.28
C GLN A 70 2.62 8.71 -5.83
N ASP A 71 3.39 9.49 -5.08
CA ASP A 71 2.96 9.99 -3.78
C ASP A 71 1.69 10.85 -3.93
N THR A 72 0.93 10.99 -2.86
CA THR A 72 -0.34 11.71 -2.85
C THR A 72 -0.15 13.18 -3.27
N ALA A 73 0.92 13.82 -2.81
CA ALA A 73 1.23 15.20 -3.17
C ALA A 73 1.52 15.35 -4.67
N THR A 74 2.35 14.48 -5.26
CA THR A 74 2.56 14.49 -6.72
C THR A 74 1.26 14.26 -7.50
N GLN A 75 0.38 13.37 -7.02
CA GLN A 75 -0.91 13.13 -7.69
C GLN A 75 -1.80 14.39 -7.68
N GLU A 76 -1.89 15.09 -6.55
CA GLU A 76 -2.67 16.33 -6.41
C GLU A 76 -2.16 17.45 -7.32
N ILE A 77 -0.83 17.61 -7.44
CA ILE A 77 -0.24 18.60 -8.34
C ILE A 77 -0.59 18.30 -9.80
N VAL A 78 -0.49 17.02 -10.20
CA VAL A 78 -0.84 16.57 -11.57
C VAL A 78 -2.32 16.85 -11.87
N ILE A 79 -3.22 16.49 -10.95
CA ILE A 79 -4.67 16.68 -11.11
C ILE A 79 -5.01 18.17 -11.19
N SER A 80 -4.45 18.97 -10.29
CA SER A 80 -4.66 20.42 -10.25
C SER A 80 -4.24 21.07 -11.57
N LYS A 81 -3.09 20.64 -12.13
CA LYS A 81 -2.59 21.19 -13.40
C LYS A 81 -3.50 20.85 -14.57
N VAL A 82 -4.03 19.62 -14.62
CA VAL A 82 -4.99 19.22 -15.67
C VAL A 82 -6.32 19.96 -15.53
N ARG A 83 -6.81 20.17 -14.31
CA ARG A 83 -8.06 20.91 -14.07
C ARG A 83 -7.95 22.39 -14.45
N SER A 84 -6.83 23.04 -14.15
CA SER A 84 -6.60 24.44 -14.54
C SER A 84 -6.49 24.63 -16.06
N ASP A 85 -6.11 23.60 -16.81
CA ASP A 85 -5.92 23.67 -18.27
C ASP A 85 -7.19 23.53 -19.10
N ARG A 86 -8.33 23.21 -18.45
CA ARG A 86 -9.61 22.88 -19.11
C ARG A 86 -10.11 23.98 -20.07
N TYR A 87 -9.60 25.20 -19.98
CA TYR A 87 -10.11 26.37 -20.70
C TYR A 87 -9.22 26.88 -21.85
N GLU A 88 -7.95 26.48 -21.97
CA GLU A 88 -7.01 27.19 -22.87
C GLU A 88 -6.27 26.30 -23.89
N ARG A 89 -5.87 25.07 -23.53
CA ARG A 89 -5.24 24.13 -24.48
C ARG A 89 -5.21 22.72 -23.89
N GLU A 90 -5.63 21.75 -24.69
CA GLU A 90 -5.48 20.32 -24.38
C GLU A 90 -3.98 19.94 -24.31
N LYS A 91 -3.40 19.88 -23.10
CA LYS A 91 -1.98 19.52 -22.91
C LYS A 91 -1.76 18.02 -22.94
N SER A 92 -0.74 17.59 -23.68
CA SER A 92 -0.31 16.20 -23.71
C SER A 92 0.36 15.80 -22.38
N CYS A 93 0.43 14.50 -22.09
CA CYS A 93 1.22 13.97 -20.97
C CYS A 93 2.69 14.43 -20.99
N ALA A 94 3.23 14.69 -22.19
CA ALA A 94 4.60 15.20 -22.35
C ALA A 94 4.72 16.66 -21.90
N ASP A 95 3.74 17.50 -22.25
CA ASP A 95 3.69 18.91 -21.86
C ASP A 95 3.49 19.04 -20.34
N LEU A 96 2.59 18.23 -19.77
CA LEU A 96 2.37 18.16 -18.33
C LEU A 96 3.63 17.72 -17.59
N ALA A 97 4.34 16.70 -18.08
CA ALA A 97 5.61 16.29 -17.49
C ALA A 97 6.67 17.40 -17.55
N GLY A 98 6.72 18.14 -18.66
CA GLY A 98 7.61 19.30 -18.82
C GLY A 98 7.29 20.42 -17.82
N ASP A 99 6.02 20.76 -17.65
CA ASP A 99 5.57 21.78 -16.69
C ASP A 99 5.83 21.36 -15.24
N LEU A 100 5.64 20.08 -14.91
CA LEU A 100 5.94 19.54 -13.58
C LEU A 100 7.44 19.51 -13.30
N SER A 101 8.26 19.27 -14.31
CA SER A 101 9.72 19.36 -14.19
C SER A 101 10.17 20.78 -13.81
N LYS A 102 9.53 21.83 -14.36
CA LYS A 102 9.78 23.23 -13.98
C LYS A 102 9.42 23.52 -12.51
N LEU A 103 8.47 22.78 -11.95
CA LEU A 103 8.06 22.84 -10.54
C LEU A 103 8.93 21.96 -9.63
N GLY A 104 9.97 21.32 -10.16
CA GLY A 104 10.87 20.42 -9.42
C GLY A 104 10.38 18.97 -9.30
N VAL A 105 9.25 18.62 -9.92
CA VAL A 105 8.67 17.27 -9.87
C VAL A 105 9.06 16.50 -11.14
N ASN A 106 10.12 15.70 -11.04
CA ASN A 106 10.64 14.92 -12.17
C ASN A 106 9.94 13.55 -12.31
N ILE A 107 8.84 13.55 -13.06
CA ILE A 107 8.07 12.37 -13.44
C ILE A 107 7.97 12.22 -14.96
N SER A 108 7.94 10.97 -15.44
CA SER A 108 7.80 10.70 -16.88
C SER A 108 6.37 10.91 -17.35
N ALA A 109 6.19 11.21 -18.64
CA ALA A 109 4.87 11.32 -19.28
C ALA A 109 4.02 10.05 -19.07
N GLU A 110 4.63 8.87 -19.06
CA GLU A 110 3.94 7.61 -18.77
C GLU A 110 3.50 7.50 -17.29
N THR A 111 4.24 8.11 -16.37
CA THR A 111 3.83 8.20 -14.95
C THR A 111 2.64 9.14 -14.80
N VAL A 112 2.66 10.30 -15.47
CA VAL A 112 1.51 11.24 -15.55
C VAL A 112 0.28 10.51 -16.07
N ARG A 113 0.40 9.80 -17.20
CA ARG A 113 -0.68 9.00 -17.78
C ARG A 113 -1.26 7.97 -16.80
N ARG A 114 -0.41 7.26 -16.04
CA ARG A 114 -0.85 6.29 -15.04
C ARG A 114 -1.59 6.96 -13.88
N ILE A 115 -1.11 8.12 -13.42
CA ILE A 115 -1.78 8.93 -12.38
C ILE A 115 -3.16 9.37 -12.87
N LEU A 116 -3.25 9.91 -14.08
CA LEU A 116 -4.51 10.38 -14.66
C LEU A 116 -5.52 9.24 -14.83
N LYS A 117 -5.11 8.09 -15.39
CA LYS A 117 -5.98 6.90 -15.46
C LYS A 117 -6.47 6.42 -14.11
N LYS A 118 -5.59 6.42 -13.10
CA LYS A 118 -5.94 5.99 -11.73
C LYS A 118 -6.98 6.90 -11.09
N ASN A 119 -6.97 8.19 -11.45
CA ASN A 119 -7.88 9.21 -10.95
C ASN A 119 -9.09 9.46 -11.88
N GLY A 120 -9.43 8.52 -12.75
CA GLY A 120 -10.68 8.58 -13.54
C GLY A 120 -10.65 9.45 -14.79
N PHE A 121 -9.50 10.03 -15.17
CA PHE A 121 -9.39 10.78 -16.41
C PHE A 121 -9.40 9.84 -17.62
N ARG A 122 -10.12 10.20 -18.68
CA ARG A 122 -10.18 9.45 -19.95
C ARG A 122 -9.36 10.16 -21.02
N LYS A 123 -8.62 9.39 -21.81
CA LYS A 123 -7.92 9.90 -22.99
C LYS A 123 -8.93 10.10 -24.12
N THR A 124 -9.21 11.34 -24.48
CA THR A 124 -9.84 11.70 -25.75
C THR A 124 -8.79 11.71 -26.85
N THR A 125 -9.22 11.86 -28.10
CA THR A 125 -8.34 11.88 -29.27
C THR A 125 -7.24 12.95 -29.14
N GLU A 126 -7.48 14.00 -28.35
CA GLU A 126 -6.62 15.17 -28.18
C GLU A 126 -6.19 15.45 -26.71
N ALA A 127 -6.96 15.07 -25.65
CA ALA A 127 -6.69 15.38 -24.22
C ALA A 127 -6.96 14.27 -23.21
N TRP A 128 -6.68 14.56 -21.93
CA TRP A 128 -7.29 13.88 -20.78
C TRP A 128 -8.45 14.70 -20.20
N VAL A 129 -9.65 14.11 -20.18
CA VAL A 129 -10.87 14.74 -19.64
C VAL A 129 -11.24 14.11 -18.31
N ASP A 130 -11.53 14.94 -17.31
CA ASP A 130 -12.06 14.49 -16.01
C ASP A 130 -13.51 14.04 -16.21
N THR A 131 -13.81 12.76 -15.94
CA THR A 131 -15.17 12.20 -16.03
C THR A 131 -15.91 12.23 -14.69
N SER A 132 -15.31 12.81 -13.64
CA SER A 132 -15.89 12.81 -12.28
C SER A 132 -17.09 13.75 -12.12
N ASP A 133 -17.36 14.64 -13.09
CA ASP A 133 -18.45 15.62 -13.04
C ASP A 133 -19.79 15.09 -13.59
N GLU A 134 -19.85 13.90 -14.21
CA GLU A 134 -21.08 13.40 -14.87
C GLU A 134 -22.06 12.63 -13.94
N GLU A 135 -21.68 12.30 -12.71
CA GLU A 135 -22.50 11.51 -11.77
C GLU A 135 -23.24 12.38 -10.73
N SER A 136 -23.60 13.63 -11.06
CA SER A 136 -24.42 14.49 -10.18
C SER A 136 -25.65 15.08 -10.87
N SER A 137 -26.10 14.48 -11.96
CA SER A 137 -27.36 14.84 -12.61
C SER A 137 -28.03 13.63 -13.25
N THR A 138 -28.58 12.75 -12.42
CA THR A 138 -29.84 12.02 -12.68
C THR A 138 -30.40 11.54 -11.35
#